data_AF-A0A7G8WD06-F1
#
_entry.id   AF-A0A7G8WD06-F1
#
_cell.length_a   1.000
_cell.length_b   1.000
_cell.length_c   1.000
_cell.angle_alpha   90.00
_cell.angle_beta   90.00
_cell.angle_gamma   90.00
#
_symmetry.space_group_name_H-M   'P 1'
#
loop_
_entity.id
_entity.type
_entity.pdbx_description
1 polymer ?
#
loop_
_entity_poly.entity_id
_entity_poly.type
_entity_poly.pdbx_seq_one_letter_code
_entity_poly.pdbx_strand_id
1 'polypeptide(L)' 'MSEFIIISILVILFIGFLYWAYLPDYRRNPKEFRRTIIGMPIGMLLGGIGFRDLNEKIGKWAVGEKERSKTEK' A
#
# COMPACT_ATOMS: atom_id res chain seq x y z
N MET A 1 4.96 -31.42 2.33
CA MET A 1 4.13 -31.11 1.14
C MET A 1 2.78 -30.50 1.52
N SER A 2 2.08 -31.05 2.52
CA SER A 2 0.81 -30.53 3.04
C SER A 2 0.90 -29.10 3.61
N GLU A 3 1.99 -28.75 4.30
CA GLU A 3 2.17 -27.40 4.88
C GLU A 3 2.23 -26.31 3.80
N PHE A 4 2.95 -26.54 2.70
CA PHE A 4 2.99 -25.60 1.58
C PHE A 4 1.62 -25.39 0.93
N ILE A 5 0.81 -26.45 0.86
CA ILE A 5 -0.56 -26.37 0.35
C ILE A 5 -1.43 -25.52 1.29
N ILE A 6 -1.32 -25.73 2.60
CA ILE A 6 -2.06 -24.95 3.61
C ILE A 6 -1.65 -23.47 3.57
N ILE A 7 -0.35 -23.18 3.53
CA ILE A 7 0.17 -21.81 3.43
C ILE A 7 -0.32 -21.13 2.14
N SER A 8 -0.29 -21.83 1.01
CA SER A 8 -0.78 -21.31 -0.27
C SER A 8 -2.27 -20.96 -0.22
N ILE A 9 -3.10 -21.85 0.36
CA ILE A 9 -4.53 -21.61 0.55
C ILE A 9 -4.76 -20.37 1.42
N LEU A 10 -4.01 -20.23 2.52
CA LEU A 10 -4.12 -19.07 3.41
C LEU A 10 -3.73 -17.77 2.70
N VAL A 11 -2.68 -17.77 1.87
CA VAL A 11 -2.26 -16.59 1.09
C VAL A 11 -3.32 -16.19 0.07
N ILE A 12 -3.90 -17.16 -0.64
CA ILE A 12 -4.95 -16.89 -1.63
C ILE A 12 -6.21 -16.35 -0.95
N LEU A 13 -6.64 -16.97 0.16
CA LEU A 13 -7.79 -16.49 0.95
C LEU A 13 -7.53 -15.10 1.52
N PHE A 14 -6.32 -14.83 1.99
CA PHE A 14 -5.94 -13.52 2.50
C PHE A 14 -5.96 -12.45 1.42
N ILE A 15 -5.40 -12.71 0.23
CA ILE A 15 -5.44 -11.77 -0.90
C ILE A 15 -6.89 -11.55 -1.38
N GLY A 16 -7.69 -12.62 -1.46
CA GLY A 16 -9.11 -12.52 -1.81
C GLY A 16 -9.92 -11.73 -0.79
N PHE A 17 -9.66 -11.94 0.51
CA PHE A 17 -10.26 -11.18 1.60
C PHE A 17 -9.88 -9.70 1.54
N LEU A 18 -8.60 -9.38 1.33
CA LEU A 18 -8.15 -8.01 1.11
C LEU A 18 -8.86 -7.39 -0.10
N TYR A 19 -8.92 -8.12 -1.23
CA TYR A 19 -9.60 -7.62 -2.43
C TYR A 19 -11.07 -7.32 -2.17
N TRP A 20 -11.79 -8.18 -1.46
CA TRP A 20 -13.19 -7.96 -1.11
C TRP A 20 -13.36 -6.80 -0.12
N ALA A 21 -12.64 -6.84 1.00
CA ALA A 21 -12.76 -5.85 2.07
C ALA A 21 -12.48 -4.43 1.57
N TYR A 22 -11.52 -4.31 0.66
CA TYR A 22 -11.13 -3.04 0.07
C TYR A 22 -11.81 -2.75 -1.28
N LEU A 23 -12.63 -3.66 -1.82
CA LEU A 23 -13.42 -3.44 -3.03
C LEU A 23 -14.28 -2.17 -2.98
N PRO A 24 -15.03 -1.87 -1.90
CA PRO A 24 -15.86 -0.66 -1.83
C PRO A 24 -15.02 0.62 -1.85
N ASP A 25 -13.91 0.66 -1.13
CA ASP A 25 -12.98 1.81 -1.12
C ASP A 25 -12.24 1.95 -2.45
N TYR A 26 -11.85 0.83 -3.05
CA TYR A 26 -11.26 0.80 -4.39
C TYR A 26 -12.25 1.30 -5.45
N ARG A 27 -13.54 0.98 -5.35
CA ARG A 27 -14.55 1.51 -6.28
C ARG A 27 -14.77 3.01 -6.14
N ARG A 28 -14.66 3.56 -4.92
CA ARG A 28 -14.84 4.99 -4.66
C ARG A 28 -13.68 5.83 -5.21
N ASN A 29 -12.44 5.42 -4.99
CA ASN A 29 -11.25 6.14 -5.46
C ASN A 29 -10.12 5.19 -5.90
N PRO A 30 -10.26 4.51 -7.05
CA PRO A 30 -9.34 3.43 -7.45
C PRO A 30 -7.90 3.89 -7.67
N LYS A 31 -7.72 5.15 -8.09
CA LYS A 31 -6.42 5.75 -8.40
C LYS A 31 -5.62 6.09 -7.14
N GLU A 32 -6.26 6.67 -6.14
CA GLU A 32 -5.64 6.99 -4.85
C GLU A 32 -5.43 5.71 -4.04
N PHE A 33 -6.40 4.80 -4.06
CA PHE A 33 -6.32 3.54 -3.33
C PHE A 33 -5.12 2.67 -3.76
N ARG A 34 -4.87 2.52 -5.07
CA ARG A 34 -3.67 1.82 -5.58
C ARG A 34 -2.38 2.55 -5.20
N ARG A 35 -2.37 3.88 -5.21
CA ARG A 35 -1.20 4.68 -4.81
C ARG A 35 -0.90 4.54 -3.33
N THR A 36 -1.89 4.45 -2.47
CA THR A 36 -1.70 4.24 -1.03
C THR A 36 -1.28 2.80 -0.73
N ILE A 37 -1.98 1.79 -1.28
CA ILE A 37 -1.64 0.38 -1.07
C ILE A 37 -0.22 0.05 -1.52
N ILE A 38 0.24 0.64 -2.63
CA ILE A 38 1.55 0.34 -3.20
C ILE A 38 2.61 1.31 -2.68
N GLY A 39 2.31 2.60 -2.68
CA GLY A 39 3.28 3.65 -2.39
C GLY A 39 3.62 3.78 -0.90
N MET A 40 2.70 3.49 0.02
CA MET A 40 2.97 3.58 1.46
C MET A 40 3.93 2.46 1.93
N PRO A 41 3.73 1.18 1.57
CA PRO A 41 4.70 0.13 1.89
C PRO A 41 6.06 0.34 1.21
N ILE A 42 6.07 0.79 -0.05
CA ILE A 42 7.32 1.08 -0.76
C ILE A 42 8.07 2.24 -0.11
N GLY A 43 7.37 3.32 0.28
CA GLY A 43 7.98 4.44 1.01
C GLY A 43 8.58 3.99 2.33
N MET A 44 7.86 3.17 3.10
CA MET A 44 8.34 2.63 4.36
C MET A 44 9.59 1.74 4.19
N LEU A 45 9.64 0.91 3.14
CA LEU A 45 10.81 0.10 2.80
C LEU A 45 12.02 0.95 2.40
N LEU A 46 11.82 1.95 1.53
CA LEU A 46 12.91 2.83 1.08
C LEU A 46 13.42 3.75 2.19
N GLY A 47 12.52 4.20 3.08
CA GLY A 47 12.88 4.92 4.30
C GLY A 47 13.76 4.07 5.22
N GLY A 48 13.47 2.77 5.34
CA GLY A 48 14.28 1.83 6.13
C GLY A 48 15.66 1.53 5.55
N ILE A 49 15.82 1.59 4.22
CA ILE A 49 17.09 1.28 3.52
C ILE A 49 17.97 2.56 3.34
N GLY A 50 17.50 3.72 3.78
CA GLY A 50 18.27 4.98 3.78
C GLY A 50 18.09 5.85 2.53
N PHE A 51 17.20 5.49 1.61
CA PHE A 51 16.89 6.29 0.41
C PHE A 51 15.90 7.42 0.72
N ARG A 52 16.35 8.43 1.48
CA ARG A 52 15.50 9.54 1.96
C ARG A 52 14.82 10.32 0.83
N ASP A 53 15.53 10.66 -0.25
CA ASP A 53 14.97 11.41 -1.38
C ASP A 53 13.92 10.63 -2.18
N LEU A 54 14.16 9.33 -2.40
CA LEU A 54 13.16 8.48 -3.06
C LEU A 54 11.97 8.21 -2.15
N ASN A 55 12.18 8.02 -0.84
CA ASN A 55 11.09 7.89 0.12
C ASN A 55 10.19 9.14 0.10
N GLU A 56 10.78 10.34 0.03
CA GLU A 56 10.01 11.58 -0.06
C GLU A 56 9.20 11.67 -1.36
N LYS A 57 9.80 11.32 -2.50
CA LYS A 57 9.10 11.29 -3.80
C LYS A 57 7.97 10.27 -3.82
N ILE A 58 8.20 9.07 -3.29
CA ILE A 58 7.19 8.01 -3.26
C ILE A 58 6.09 8.32 -2.25
N GLY A 59 6.42 8.93 -1.10
CA GLY A 59 5.43 9.42 -0.15
C GLY A 59 4.52 10.49 -0.77
N LYS A 60 5.09 11.46 -1.52
CA LYS A 60 4.33 12.47 -2.27
C LYS A 60 3.44 11.84 -3.36
N TRP A 61 3.93 10.80 -4.03
CA TRP A 61 3.15 10.06 -5.02
C TRP A 61 2.04 9.21 -4.41
N ALA A 62 2.28 8.61 -3.24
CA ALA A 62 1.35 7.72 -2.55
C ALA A 62 0.14 8.47 -1.98
N VAL A 63 0.41 9.61 -1.32
CA VAL A 63 -0.58 10.41 -0.60
C VAL A 63 -1.22 11.49 -1.48
N GLY A 64 -0.55 11.86 -2.58
CA GLY A 64 -0.93 13.01 -3.39
C GLY A 64 -0.55 14.32 -2.71
N GLU A 65 -0.12 15.31 -3.49
CA GLU A 65 0.40 16.60 -2.98
C GLU A 65 -0.54 17.37 -2.05
N LYS A 66 -1.85 17.06 -2.04
CA LYS A 66 -2.87 17.82 -1.30
C LYS A 66 -2.88 17.59 0.22
N GLU A 67 -2.45 16.42 0.72
CA GLU A 67 -2.61 16.12 2.16
C GLU A 67 -1.42 16.50 3.03
N ARG A 68 -0.18 16.56 2.52
CA ARG A 68 0.99 16.90 3.38
C ARG A 68 0.99 18.35 3.87
N SER A 69 0.42 19.29 3.13
CA SER A 69 0.34 20.71 3.54
C SER A 69 -0.42 20.91 4.86
N LYS A 70 -1.27 19.96 5.26
CA LYS A 70 -2.04 20.02 6.51
C LYS A 70 -1.29 19.46 7.73
N THR A 71 -0.24 18.67 7.54
CA THR A 71 0.48 17.97 8.63
C THR A 71 1.77 18.70 9.04
N GLU A 72 2.22 19.69 8.27
CA GLU A 72 3.37 20.57 8.60
C GLU A 72 2.98 21.87 9.33
N LYS A 73 1.73 22.04 9.79
CA LYS A 73 1.31 23.18 10.63
C LYS A 73 1.15 22.81 12.09
#